data_AF-A0A8V0X2N4-F1
#
_entry.id   AF-A0A8V0X2N4-F1
#
_cell.length_a   1.000
_cell.length_b   1.000
_cell.length_c   1.000
_cell.angle_alpha   90.00
_cell.angle_beta   90.00
_cell.angle_gamma   90.00
#
_symmetry.space_group_name_H-M   'P 1'
#
loop_
_entity.id
_entity.type
_entity.pdbx_description
1 polymer ?
#
loop_
_entity_poly.entity_id
_entity_poly.type
_entity_poly.pdbx_seq_one_letter_code
_entity_poly.pdbx_strand_id
1 'polypeptide(L)'
;MRRHVPVHALPEEIQKMSRDQTVCQYCGVSYLILHEFKVMEEKIKAMEKEIKFYEGSIEREKGLQEELQSLYQDLERCRADGKSKTERITSLTMELKTKQDELKNVKEDLQYFQEEKEAAHKQSQVLRSTLEHHCSTLSRAVSLFPFIRRELESIKEVVSSNLESWAALKEEIFQQIRTVSKEALTEIPKLNQKLAKSQRENECLQEKVKHLTLVADTVELKTQQLQTSLQQGSELQSRCHELQKETLDLTNQVETTEHKLQKVTAEMDHYKKLLMVKSAELDVCQNELKKMKNENGISESRLAKELKEKEESLLICQQVCKRLQEEVAEKERREGDLRRRTSQSESELETLKALLTQTEEEVVMLKQERELMLISHQNRTEQLQETLRQKIRNEDNWREKSNRSGVQGLFMSISDS
;
A
#
# COMPACT_ATOMS: atom_id res chain seq x y z
N MET A 1 -62.63 -64.76 27.69
CA MET A 1 -61.89 -63.99 28.71
C MET A 1 -60.81 -64.89 29.31
N ARG A 2 -59.54 -64.71 28.94
CA ARG A 2 -58.43 -65.44 29.59
C ARG A 2 -58.24 -64.82 30.98
N ARG A 3 -58.43 -65.61 32.05
CA ARG A 3 -58.20 -65.18 33.43
C ARG A 3 -56.70 -64.92 33.58
N HIS A 4 -56.32 -63.71 33.99
CA HIS A 4 -54.95 -63.38 34.32
C HIS A 4 -54.54 -64.19 35.56
N VAL A 5 -53.45 -64.95 35.46
CA VAL A 5 -52.88 -65.73 36.57
C VAL A 5 -51.72 -64.90 37.15
N PRO A 6 -51.76 -64.51 38.44
CA PRO A 6 -50.68 -63.75 39.06
C PRO A 6 -49.37 -64.53 39.00
N VAL A 7 -48.28 -63.87 38.58
CA VAL A 7 -46.96 -64.49 38.33
C VAL A 7 -46.19 -64.81 39.63
N HIS A 8 -46.62 -64.28 40.76
CA HIS A 8 -46.05 -64.61 42.07
C HIS A 8 -47.14 -65.22 42.96
N ALA A 9 -46.92 -66.46 43.40
CA ALA A 9 -47.80 -67.11 44.37
C ALA A 9 -47.69 -66.39 45.73
N LEU A 10 -48.84 -66.18 46.38
CA LEU A 10 -48.89 -65.56 47.70
C LEU A 10 -48.12 -66.41 48.73
N PRO A 11 -47.43 -65.78 49.70
CA PRO A 11 -46.76 -66.49 50.81
C PRO A 11 -47.69 -67.50 51.47
N GLU A 12 -47.15 -68.65 51.90
CA GLU A 12 -47.93 -69.79 52.42
C GLU A 12 -48.81 -69.42 53.62
N GLU A 13 -48.40 -68.42 54.39
CA GLU A 13 -49.10 -67.91 55.56
C GLU A 13 -50.47 -67.31 55.18
N ILE A 14 -50.58 -66.71 53.99
CA ILE A 14 -51.81 -66.05 53.54
C ILE A 14 -52.74 -67.01 52.82
N GLN A 15 -52.20 -68.02 52.12
CA GLN A 15 -53.01 -69.05 51.47
C GLN A 15 -53.79 -69.92 52.48
N LYS A 16 -53.30 -70.01 53.73
CA LYS A 16 -53.91 -70.79 54.82
C LYS A 16 -54.87 -69.98 55.71
N MET A 17 -55.05 -68.67 55.47
CA MET A 17 -56.00 -67.84 56.24
C MET A 17 -57.44 -67.97 55.72
N SER A 18 -58.41 -67.89 56.63
CA SER A 18 -59.84 -67.86 56.28
C SER A 18 -60.18 -66.55 55.54
N ARG A 19 -61.12 -66.59 54.57
CA ARG A 19 -61.44 -65.43 53.71
C ARG A 19 -61.79 -64.18 54.51
N ASP A 20 -62.44 -64.38 55.65
CA ASP A 20 -62.94 -63.36 56.58
C ASP A 20 -61.82 -62.59 57.31
N GLN A 21 -60.60 -63.15 57.33
CA GLN A 21 -59.40 -62.56 57.93
C GLN A 21 -58.52 -61.82 56.90
N THR A 22 -58.72 -62.10 55.61
CA THR A 22 -57.99 -61.44 54.51
C THR A 22 -58.66 -60.16 54.03
N VAL A 23 -59.83 -59.83 54.59
CA VAL A 23 -60.70 -58.72 54.19
C VAL A 23 -61.00 -57.84 55.40
N CYS A 24 -60.92 -56.51 55.23
CA CYS A 24 -61.25 -55.57 56.30
C CYS A 24 -62.76 -55.59 56.60
N GLN A 25 -63.15 -55.84 57.85
CA GLN A 25 -64.56 -55.94 58.25
C GLN A 25 -65.36 -54.62 58.16
N TYR A 26 -64.68 -53.47 58.05
CA TYR A 26 -65.34 -52.15 57.98
C TYR A 26 -65.50 -51.61 56.55
N CYS A 27 -64.59 -51.96 55.62
CA CYS A 27 -64.62 -51.44 54.25
C CYS A 27 -64.64 -52.52 53.16
N GLY A 28 -64.57 -53.81 53.51
CA GLY A 28 -64.73 -54.92 52.56
C GLY A 28 -63.57 -55.12 51.57
N VAL A 29 -62.46 -54.38 51.71
CA VAL A 29 -61.30 -54.49 50.82
C VAL A 29 -60.36 -55.60 51.29
N SER A 30 -59.88 -56.43 50.35
CA SER A 30 -58.88 -57.47 50.64
C SER A 30 -57.50 -56.85 50.86
N TYR A 31 -56.86 -57.18 51.98
CA TYR A 31 -55.51 -56.72 52.32
C TYR A 31 -54.44 -57.13 51.29
N LEU A 32 -54.68 -58.23 50.57
CA LEU A 32 -53.85 -58.71 49.47
C LEU A 32 -53.90 -57.76 48.26
N ILE A 33 -55.10 -57.35 47.86
CA ILE A 33 -55.32 -56.41 46.77
C ILE A 33 -54.70 -55.05 47.13
N LEU A 34 -54.84 -54.60 48.37
CA LEU A 34 -54.23 -53.36 48.85
C LEU A 34 -52.69 -53.43 48.84
N HIS A 35 -52.09 -54.55 49.22
CA HIS A 35 -50.64 -54.74 49.15
C HIS A 35 -50.13 -54.74 47.70
N GLU A 36 -50.83 -55.43 46.78
CA GLU A 36 -50.49 -55.42 45.35
C GLU A 36 -50.60 -54.02 44.75
N PHE A 37 -51.63 -53.24 45.11
CA PHE A 37 -51.73 -51.83 44.71
C PHE A 37 -50.58 -50.98 45.26
N LYS A 38 -50.18 -51.19 46.52
CA LYS A 38 -49.06 -50.45 47.12
C LYS A 38 -47.73 -50.79 46.46
N VAL A 39 -47.48 -52.06 46.16
CA VAL A 39 -46.28 -52.50 45.41
C VAL A 39 -46.27 -51.93 43.99
N MET A 40 -47.43 -51.88 43.32
CA MET A 40 -47.56 -51.26 42.00
C MET A 40 -47.34 -49.75 42.07
N GLU A 41 -47.86 -49.07 43.09
CA GLU A 41 -47.65 -47.63 43.32
C GLU A 41 -46.17 -47.31 43.57
N GLU A 42 -45.48 -48.13 44.37
CA GLU A 42 -44.02 -48.00 44.60
C GLU A 42 -43.23 -48.25 43.31
N LYS A 43 -43.62 -49.24 42.49
CA LYS A 43 -43.02 -49.48 41.16
C LYS A 43 -43.27 -48.32 40.19
N ILE A 44 -44.47 -47.74 40.18
CA ILE A 44 -44.80 -46.57 39.37
C ILE A 44 -43.94 -45.38 39.82
N LYS A 45 -43.84 -45.12 41.12
CA LYS A 45 -42.97 -44.06 41.67
C LYS A 45 -41.49 -44.29 41.34
N ALA A 46 -41.03 -45.54 41.32
CA ALA A 46 -39.67 -45.87 40.90
C ALA A 46 -39.47 -45.59 39.39
N MET A 47 -40.39 -46.06 38.54
CA MET A 47 -40.36 -45.78 37.10
C MET A 47 -40.47 -44.29 36.77
N GLU A 48 -41.31 -43.52 37.48
CA GLU A 48 -41.42 -42.07 37.30
C GLU A 48 -40.10 -41.35 37.61
N LYS A 49 -39.35 -41.82 38.62
CA LYS A 49 -38.02 -41.29 38.92
C LYS A 49 -37.01 -41.64 37.82
N GLU A 50 -37.07 -42.86 37.29
CA GLU A 50 -36.22 -43.29 36.17
C GLU A 50 -36.54 -42.49 34.89
N ILE A 51 -37.82 -42.29 34.56
CA ILE A 51 -38.23 -41.49 33.40
C ILE A 51 -37.71 -40.06 33.52
N LYS A 52 -37.88 -39.40 34.67
CA LYS A 52 -37.34 -38.04 34.89
C LYS A 52 -35.82 -37.98 34.78
N PHE A 53 -35.12 -39.03 35.20
CA PHE A 53 -33.68 -39.13 35.03
C PHE A 53 -33.27 -39.28 33.54
N TYR A 54 -34.00 -40.09 32.77
CA TYR A 54 -33.76 -40.29 31.35
C TYR A 54 -34.12 -39.05 30.52
N GLU A 55 -35.23 -38.37 30.82
CA GLU A 55 -35.58 -37.06 30.24
C GLU A 55 -34.40 -36.10 30.42
N GLY A 56 -33.96 -35.88 31.67
CA GLY A 56 -32.81 -35.03 31.97
C GLY A 56 -31.51 -35.44 31.25
N SER A 57 -31.34 -36.72 30.94
CA SER A 57 -30.21 -37.23 30.16
C SER A 57 -30.33 -36.88 28.68
N ILE A 58 -31.53 -37.00 28.11
CA ILE A 58 -31.83 -36.61 26.73
C ILE A 58 -31.64 -35.10 26.54
N GLU A 59 -32.08 -34.26 27.48
CA GLU A 59 -31.86 -32.81 27.38
C GLU A 59 -30.36 -32.45 27.44
N ARG A 60 -29.58 -33.11 28.31
CA ARG A 60 -28.12 -32.93 28.35
C ARG A 60 -27.46 -33.35 27.05
N GLU A 61 -27.83 -34.50 26.50
CA GLU A 61 -27.26 -35.00 25.24
C GLU A 61 -27.62 -34.09 24.07
N LYS A 62 -28.86 -33.58 24.02
CA LYS A 62 -29.27 -32.57 23.04
C LYS A 62 -28.45 -31.29 23.15
N GLY A 63 -28.24 -30.77 24.37
CA GLY A 63 -27.40 -29.61 24.62
C GLY A 63 -25.96 -29.82 24.15
N LEU A 64 -25.38 -30.97 24.47
CA LEU A 64 -24.03 -31.35 24.00
C LEU A 64 -23.97 -31.46 22.48
N GLN A 65 -25.02 -31.95 21.83
CA GLN A 65 -25.07 -32.06 20.36
C GLN A 65 -25.13 -30.69 19.68
N GLU A 66 -25.89 -29.74 20.25
CA GLU A 66 -25.95 -28.35 19.78
C GLU A 66 -24.60 -27.64 19.98
N GLU A 67 -23.96 -27.81 21.15
CA GLU A 67 -22.60 -27.29 21.41
C GLU A 67 -21.57 -27.86 20.44
N LEU A 68 -21.60 -29.17 20.19
CA LEU A 68 -20.73 -29.84 19.23
C LEU A 68 -20.92 -29.26 17.83
N GLN A 69 -22.16 -29.03 17.40
CA GLN A 69 -22.46 -28.46 16.10
C GLN A 69 -21.95 -27.02 15.96
N SER A 70 -22.10 -26.20 17.01
CA SER A 70 -21.52 -24.85 17.07
C SER A 70 -19.99 -24.90 16.94
N LEU A 71 -19.34 -25.78 17.70
CA LEU A 71 -17.88 -25.96 17.67
C LEU A 71 -17.37 -26.39 16.30
N TYR A 72 -18.10 -27.29 15.61
CA TYR A 72 -17.74 -27.66 14.23
C TYR A 72 -17.80 -26.48 13.27
N GLN A 73 -18.85 -25.66 13.36
CA GLN A 73 -18.98 -24.46 12.52
C GLN A 73 -17.87 -23.44 12.80
N ASP A 74 -17.50 -23.25 14.07
CA ASP A 74 -16.38 -22.38 14.44
C ASP A 74 -15.05 -22.91 13.91
N LEU A 75 -14.81 -24.23 14.00
CA LEU A 75 -13.60 -24.85 13.46
C LEU A 75 -13.52 -24.71 11.93
N GLU A 76 -14.64 -24.84 11.23
CA GLU A 76 -14.72 -24.68 9.78
C GLU A 76 -14.45 -23.23 9.36
N ARG A 77 -15.02 -22.25 10.09
CA ARG A 77 -14.73 -20.82 9.93
C ARG A 77 -13.24 -20.52 10.16
N CYS A 78 -12.66 -21.00 11.25
CA CYS A 78 -11.24 -20.85 11.54
C CYS A 78 -10.35 -21.48 10.46
N ARG A 79 -10.74 -22.64 9.92
CA ARG A 79 -10.01 -23.29 8.83
C ARG A 79 -10.07 -22.46 7.54
N ALA A 80 -11.24 -21.90 7.19
CA ALA A 80 -11.38 -21.04 6.02
C ALA A 80 -10.57 -19.74 6.16
N ASP A 81 -10.64 -19.09 7.32
CA ASP A 81 -9.83 -17.91 7.63
C ASP A 81 -8.32 -18.22 7.59
N GLY A 82 -7.90 -19.36 8.15
CA GLY A 82 -6.51 -19.83 8.09
C GLY A 82 -6.00 -20.05 6.67
N LYS A 83 -6.83 -20.65 5.80
CA LYS A 83 -6.52 -20.81 4.36
C LYS A 83 -6.39 -19.46 3.67
N SER A 84 -7.36 -18.57 3.84
CA SER A 84 -7.34 -17.23 3.25
C SER A 84 -6.11 -16.42 3.69
N LYS A 85 -5.75 -16.49 4.98
CA LYS A 85 -4.53 -15.86 5.50
C LYS A 85 -3.28 -16.44 4.87
N THR A 86 -3.21 -17.75 4.69
CA THR A 86 -2.07 -18.42 4.06
C THR A 86 -1.95 -18.02 2.58
N GLU A 87 -3.05 -18.00 1.83
CA GLU A 87 -3.09 -17.51 0.45
C GLU A 87 -2.61 -16.06 0.35
N ARG A 88 -3.08 -15.19 1.24
CA ARG A 88 -2.64 -13.79 1.31
C ARG A 88 -1.14 -13.67 1.60
N ILE A 89 -0.61 -14.47 2.54
CA ILE A 89 0.83 -14.51 2.84
C ILE A 89 1.62 -14.97 1.62
N THR A 90 1.15 -15.99 0.90
CA THR A 90 1.83 -16.47 -0.31
C THR A 90 1.86 -15.42 -1.43
N SER A 91 0.75 -14.70 -1.65
CA SER A 91 0.69 -13.59 -2.62
C SER A 91 1.68 -12.48 -2.26
N LEU A 92 1.65 -12.04 -1.01
CA LEU A 92 2.57 -11.00 -0.52
C LEU A 92 4.03 -11.43 -0.59
N THR A 93 4.31 -12.72 -0.35
CA THR A 93 5.67 -13.28 -0.47
C THR A 93 6.15 -13.25 -1.91
N MET A 94 5.28 -13.56 -2.87
CA MET A 94 5.59 -13.46 -4.30
C MET A 94 5.85 -12.01 -4.71
N GLU A 95 4.97 -11.08 -4.32
CA GLU A 95 5.14 -9.64 -4.60
C GLU A 95 6.45 -9.10 -4.00
N LEU A 96 6.76 -9.46 -2.75
CA LEU A 96 8.00 -9.06 -2.10
C LEU A 96 9.23 -9.57 -2.87
N LYS A 97 9.18 -10.82 -3.33
CA LYS A 97 10.27 -11.40 -4.13
C LYS A 97 10.44 -10.69 -5.47
N THR A 98 9.33 -10.41 -6.17
CA THR A 98 9.37 -9.62 -7.40
C THR A 98 9.98 -8.24 -7.16
N LYS A 99 9.59 -7.55 -6.08
CA LYS A 99 10.17 -6.25 -5.73
C LYS A 99 11.64 -6.33 -5.33
N GLN A 100 12.06 -7.42 -4.71
CA GLN A 100 13.46 -7.67 -4.40
C GLN A 100 14.30 -7.88 -5.67
N ASP A 101 13.77 -8.59 -6.66
CA ASP A 101 14.42 -8.81 -7.95
C ASP A 101 14.49 -7.49 -8.77
N GLU A 102 13.40 -6.71 -8.81
CA GLU A 102 13.38 -5.37 -9.41
C GLU A 102 14.46 -4.45 -8.79
N LEU A 103 14.56 -4.44 -7.47
CA LEU A 103 15.55 -3.61 -6.76
C LEU A 103 16.99 -4.05 -7.07
N LYS A 104 17.22 -5.36 -7.22
CA LYS A 104 18.53 -5.89 -7.63
C LYS A 104 18.90 -5.42 -9.03
N ASN A 105 17.98 -5.49 -9.99
CA ASN A 105 18.21 -5.01 -11.36
C ASN A 105 18.51 -3.51 -11.39
N VAL A 106 17.72 -2.69 -10.68
CA VAL A 106 17.96 -1.24 -10.58
C VAL A 106 19.33 -0.93 -9.96
N LYS A 107 19.79 -1.74 -9.02
CA LYS A 107 21.13 -1.60 -8.42
C LYS A 107 22.24 -1.93 -9.42
N GLU A 108 22.06 -2.95 -10.24
CA GLU A 108 22.99 -3.31 -11.31
C GLU A 108 23.05 -2.20 -12.39
N ASP A 109 21.89 -1.66 -12.79
CA ASP A 109 21.81 -0.53 -13.73
C ASP A 109 22.50 0.73 -13.16
N LEU A 110 22.29 1.03 -11.88
CA LEU A 110 22.95 2.16 -11.21
C LEU A 110 24.47 2.02 -11.26
N GLN A 111 24.98 0.81 -10.98
CA GLN A 111 26.41 0.55 -11.03
C GLN A 111 26.95 0.71 -12.47
N TYR A 112 26.23 0.18 -13.45
CA TYR A 112 26.56 0.36 -14.87
C TYR A 112 26.65 1.84 -15.27
N PHE A 113 25.63 2.64 -14.95
CA PHE A 113 25.63 4.07 -15.27
C PHE A 113 26.73 4.83 -14.53
N GLN A 114 27.10 4.39 -13.33
CA GLN A 114 28.20 5.00 -12.58
C GLN A 114 29.56 4.72 -13.23
N GLU A 115 29.78 3.50 -13.72
CA GLU A 115 30.97 3.13 -14.49
C GLU A 115 31.04 3.90 -15.83
N GLU A 116 29.92 4.02 -16.55
CA GLU A 116 29.84 4.78 -17.81
C GLU A 116 30.13 6.28 -17.58
N LYS A 117 29.57 6.86 -16.50
CA LYS A 117 29.86 8.24 -16.10
C LYS A 117 31.35 8.44 -15.80
N GLU A 118 31.98 7.51 -15.10
CA GLU A 118 33.41 7.61 -14.79
C GLU A 118 34.28 7.50 -16.04
N ALA A 119 33.92 6.61 -16.98
CA ALA A 119 34.58 6.49 -18.28
C ALA A 119 34.46 7.79 -19.10
N ALA A 120 33.26 8.35 -19.20
CA ALA A 120 33.01 9.62 -19.89
C ALA A 120 33.78 10.78 -19.24
N HIS A 121 33.87 10.81 -17.90
CA HIS A 121 34.64 11.82 -17.19
C HIS A 121 36.14 11.72 -17.50
N LYS A 122 36.71 10.52 -17.48
CA LYS A 122 38.11 10.26 -17.87
C LYS A 122 38.37 10.71 -19.31
N GLN A 123 37.47 10.39 -20.24
CA GLN A 123 37.60 10.81 -21.64
C GLN A 123 37.56 12.34 -21.79
N SER A 124 36.62 13.01 -21.10
CA SER A 124 36.54 14.47 -21.08
C SER A 124 37.82 15.12 -20.52
N GLN A 125 38.42 14.53 -19.49
CA GLN A 125 39.67 15.03 -18.90
C GLN A 125 40.84 14.91 -19.88
N VAL A 126 40.95 13.80 -20.62
CA VAL A 126 41.98 13.62 -21.66
C VAL A 126 41.80 14.64 -22.79
N LEU A 127 40.57 14.89 -23.23
CA LEU A 127 40.30 15.89 -24.26
C LEU A 127 40.68 17.30 -23.77
N ARG A 128 40.39 17.61 -22.51
CA ARG A 128 40.73 18.90 -21.89
C ARG A 128 42.24 19.12 -21.83
N SER A 129 43.01 18.15 -21.34
CA SER A 129 44.47 18.27 -21.29
C SER A 129 45.08 18.37 -22.69
N THR A 130 44.52 17.65 -23.67
CA THR A 130 44.93 17.76 -25.08
C THR A 130 44.66 19.15 -25.64
N LEU A 131 43.49 19.73 -25.35
CA LEU A 131 43.15 21.08 -25.77
C LEU A 131 44.08 22.12 -25.13
N GLU A 132 44.35 22.01 -23.83
CA GLU A 132 45.30 22.89 -23.12
C GLU A 132 46.70 22.83 -23.74
N HIS A 133 47.16 21.63 -24.14
CA HIS A 133 48.43 21.45 -24.84
C HIS A 133 48.43 22.13 -26.22
N HIS A 134 47.36 21.97 -27.00
CA HIS A 134 47.21 22.65 -28.29
C HIS A 134 47.16 24.16 -28.15
N CYS A 135 46.40 24.69 -27.18
CA CYS A 135 46.35 26.12 -26.89
C CYS A 135 47.74 26.66 -26.51
N SER A 136 48.49 25.94 -25.68
CA SER A 136 49.87 26.32 -25.30
C SER A 136 50.81 26.32 -26.51
N THR A 137 50.70 25.31 -27.38
CA THR A 137 51.50 25.21 -28.60
C THR A 137 51.18 26.34 -29.58
N LEU A 138 49.89 26.63 -29.76
CA LEU A 138 49.42 27.73 -30.61
C LEU A 138 49.90 29.07 -30.08
N SER A 139 49.80 29.31 -28.76
CA SER A 139 50.31 30.53 -28.13
C SER A 139 51.80 30.72 -28.37
N ARG A 140 52.58 29.62 -28.35
CA ARG A 140 54.01 29.64 -28.64
C ARG A 140 54.30 29.88 -30.13
N ALA A 141 53.49 29.34 -31.04
CA ALA A 141 53.62 29.63 -32.47
C ALA A 141 53.31 31.10 -32.77
N VAL A 142 52.23 31.63 -32.18
CA VAL A 142 51.84 33.04 -32.33
C VAL A 142 52.91 33.99 -31.81
N SER A 143 53.60 33.66 -30.72
CA SER A 143 54.68 34.49 -30.19
C SER A 143 55.93 34.54 -31.10
N LEU A 144 56.07 33.63 -32.07
CA LEU A 144 57.14 33.67 -33.07
C LEU A 144 56.83 34.59 -34.26
N PHE A 145 55.56 34.90 -34.54
CA PHE A 145 55.20 35.75 -35.67
C PHE A 145 55.86 37.14 -35.68
N PRO A 146 55.99 37.85 -34.55
CA PRO A 146 56.71 39.13 -34.52
C PRO A 146 58.19 39.01 -34.88
N PHE A 147 58.81 37.86 -34.64
CA PHE A 147 60.19 37.61 -35.04
C PHE A 147 60.26 37.38 -36.56
N ILE A 148 59.45 36.46 -37.08
CA ILE A 148 59.38 36.17 -38.53
C ILE A 148 59.07 37.46 -39.32
N ARG A 149 58.15 38.29 -38.83
CA ARG A 149 57.81 39.57 -39.45
C ARG A 149 59.00 40.54 -39.47
N ARG A 150 59.80 40.58 -38.41
CA ARG A 150 61.01 41.42 -38.35
C ARG A 150 62.07 40.94 -39.35
N GLU A 151 62.30 39.63 -39.44
CA GLU A 151 63.21 39.06 -40.43
C GLU A 151 62.75 39.35 -41.86
N LEU A 152 61.45 39.24 -42.13
CA LEU A 152 60.91 39.55 -43.46
C LEU A 152 61.09 41.02 -43.84
N GLU A 153 60.90 41.94 -42.90
CA GLU A 153 61.12 43.38 -43.15
C GLU A 153 62.61 43.67 -43.38
N SER A 154 63.51 43.05 -42.61
CA SER A 154 64.97 43.12 -42.82
C SER A 154 65.38 42.64 -44.22
N ILE A 155 64.86 41.48 -44.67
CA ILE A 155 65.11 40.97 -46.02
C ILE A 155 64.60 41.96 -47.07
N LYS A 156 63.41 42.51 -46.88
CA LYS A 156 62.82 43.50 -47.79
C LYS A 156 63.66 44.77 -47.88
N GLU A 157 64.18 45.27 -46.77
CA GLU A 157 65.10 46.42 -46.74
C GLU A 157 66.39 46.13 -47.52
N VAL A 158 67.01 44.96 -47.30
CA VAL A 158 68.22 44.53 -48.02
C VAL A 158 67.97 44.41 -49.52
N VAL A 159 66.85 43.79 -49.93
CA VAL A 159 66.48 43.67 -51.34
C VAL A 159 66.24 45.04 -51.97
N SER A 160 65.57 45.95 -51.26
CA SER A 160 65.30 47.31 -51.74
C SER A 160 66.61 48.09 -51.94
N SER A 161 67.52 48.03 -50.96
CA SER A 161 68.86 48.64 -51.06
C SER A 161 69.68 48.08 -52.23
N ASN A 162 69.63 46.76 -52.46
CA ASN A 162 70.31 46.14 -53.60
C ASN A 162 69.70 46.54 -54.95
N LEU A 163 68.39 46.73 -55.03
CA LEU A 163 67.73 47.23 -56.24
C LEU A 163 68.17 48.67 -56.56
N GLU A 164 68.27 49.52 -55.54
CA GLU A 164 68.77 50.89 -55.68
C GLU A 164 70.24 50.92 -56.12
N SER A 165 71.11 50.09 -55.51
CA SER A 165 72.52 49.99 -55.90
C SER A 165 72.70 49.44 -57.32
N TRP A 166 71.90 48.44 -57.71
CA TRP A 166 71.87 47.95 -59.09
C TRP A 166 71.43 49.02 -60.09
N ALA A 167 70.42 49.83 -59.75
CA ALA A 167 69.98 50.94 -60.59
C ALA A 167 71.09 51.98 -60.77
N ALA A 168 71.82 52.31 -59.70
CA ALA A 168 72.97 53.22 -59.76
C ALA A 168 74.12 52.66 -60.63
N LEU A 169 74.48 51.39 -60.43
CA LEU A 169 75.52 50.72 -61.23
C LEU A 169 75.15 50.67 -62.71
N LYS A 170 73.88 50.35 -63.01
CA LYS A 170 73.34 50.35 -64.37
C LYS A 170 73.53 51.73 -65.01
N GLU A 171 73.17 52.82 -64.32
CA GLU A 171 73.33 54.18 -64.84
C GLU A 171 74.81 54.54 -65.07
N GLU A 172 75.70 54.14 -64.16
CA GLU A 172 77.15 54.34 -64.30
C GLU A 172 77.71 53.59 -65.54
N ILE A 173 77.33 52.33 -65.73
CA ILE A 173 77.70 51.55 -66.93
C ILE A 173 77.18 52.24 -68.20
N PHE A 174 75.92 52.71 -68.20
CA PHE A 174 75.38 53.45 -69.34
C PHE A 174 76.17 54.72 -69.63
N GLN A 175 76.60 55.44 -68.60
CA GLN A 175 77.41 56.63 -68.75
C GLN A 175 78.81 56.31 -69.30
N GLN A 176 79.45 55.23 -68.81
CA GLN A 176 80.74 54.75 -69.33
C GLN A 176 80.64 54.31 -70.80
N ILE A 177 79.56 53.60 -71.18
CA ILE A 177 79.32 53.23 -72.57
C ILE A 177 79.17 54.48 -73.44
N ARG A 178 78.48 55.53 -72.96
CA ARG A 178 78.36 56.80 -73.68
C ARG A 178 79.70 57.53 -73.83
N THR A 179 80.56 57.55 -72.81
CA THR A 179 81.88 58.19 -72.89
C THR A 179 82.80 57.44 -73.85
N VAL A 180 82.88 56.11 -73.74
CA VAL A 180 83.64 55.27 -74.68
C VAL A 180 83.13 55.42 -76.11
N SER A 181 81.81 55.47 -76.31
CA SER A 181 81.21 55.68 -77.63
C SER A 181 81.55 57.06 -78.19
N LYS A 182 81.57 58.12 -77.36
CA LYS A 182 82.03 59.46 -77.78
C LYS A 182 83.51 59.48 -78.14
N GLU A 183 84.38 58.86 -77.35
CA GLU A 183 85.81 58.75 -77.63
C GLU A 183 86.06 57.98 -78.93
N ALA A 184 85.40 56.84 -79.11
CA ALA A 184 85.44 56.05 -80.34
C ALA A 184 85.00 56.88 -81.57
N LEU A 185 83.91 57.66 -81.46
CA LEU A 185 83.45 58.54 -82.53
C LEU A 185 84.43 59.67 -82.89
N THR A 186 85.33 60.07 -81.98
CA THR A 186 86.39 61.07 -82.26
C THR A 186 87.70 60.48 -82.79
N GLU A 187 87.94 59.19 -82.57
CA GLU A 187 89.11 58.44 -83.07
C GLU A 187 88.85 57.82 -84.47
N ILE A 188 87.60 57.43 -84.76
CA ILE A 188 87.19 56.84 -86.06
C ILE A 188 87.59 57.71 -87.29
N PRO A 189 87.48 59.06 -87.29
CA PRO A 189 87.92 59.89 -88.42
C PRO A 189 89.45 59.92 -88.59
N LYS A 190 90.21 59.89 -87.48
CA LYS A 190 91.68 59.93 -87.47
C LYS A 190 92.26 58.58 -87.94
N LEU A 191 91.61 57.48 -87.60
CA LEU A 191 91.97 56.14 -88.05
C LEU A 191 91.58 55.91 -89.51
N ASN A 192 90.41 56.40 -89.97
CA ASN A 192 90.01 56.31 -91.38
C ASN A 192 90.96 57.07 -92.34
N GLN A 193 91.53 58.21 -91.91
CA GLN A 193 92.53 58.95 -92.69
C GLN A 193 93.87 58.20 -92.81
N LYS A 194 94.26 57.42 -91.77
CA LYS A 194 95.46 56.58 -91.78
C LYS A 194 95.24 55.26 -92.54
N LEU A 195 94.03 54.70 -92.46
CA LEU A 195 93.61 53.46 -93.11
C LEU A 195 93.55 53.61 -94.64
N ALA A 196 93.07 54.74 -95.18
CA ALA A 196 93.05 55.03 -96.62
C ALA A 196 94.45 55.08 -97.29
N LYS A 197 95.51 55.25 -96.49
CA LYS A 197 96.91 55.24 -96.95
C LYS A 197 97.54 53.85 -96.90
N SER A 198 97.07 52.98 -96.00
CA SER A 198 97.55 51.60 -95.81
C SER A 198 96.73 50.55 -96.58
N GLN A 199 95.48 50.86 -96.96
CA GLN A 199 94.60 50.01 -97.78
C GLN A 199 95.07 49.83 -99.23
N ARG A 200 96.03 50.62 -99.70
CA ARG A 200 96.64 50.42 -101.03
C ARG A 200 97.74 49.34 -101.07
N GLU A 201 98.21 48.87 -99.91
CA GLU A 201 99.29 47.87 -99.83
C GLU A 201 98.83 46.55 -99.19
N ASN A 202 97.74 46.54 -98.42
CA ASN A 202 97.17 45.34 -97.78
C ASN A 202 95.99 44.70 -98.56
N GLU A 203 95.85 44.98 -99.86
CA GLU A 203 94.96 44.22 -100.75
C GLU A 203 95.60 42.93 -101.26
N CYS A 204 96.91 42.73 -101.07
CA CYS A 204 97.62 41.69 -101.81
C CYS A 204 97.64 40.31 -101.16
N LEU A 205 97.74 40.12 -99.83
CA LEU A 205 98.19 38.78 -99.36
C LEU A 205 97.51 38.10 -98.16
N GLN A 206 96.81 38.74 -97.22
CA GLN A 206 96.67 38.06 -95.91
C GLN A 206 95.39 38.20 -95.09
N GLU A 207 94.29 38.74 -95.63
CA GLU A 207 92.98 38.76 -94.93
C GLU A 207 92.03 37.60 -95.30
N LYS A 208 92.41 36.72 -96.26
CA LYS A 208 91.63 35.51 -96.60
C LYS A 208 91.77 34.38 -95.56
N VAL A 209 92.82 34.40 -94.75
CA VAL A 209 93.09 33.33 -93.78
C VAL A 209 92.45 33.59 -92.40
N LYS A 210 92.15 34.86 -92.05
CA LYS A 210 91.55 35.22 -90.74
C LYS A 210 90.01 35.13 -90.70
N HIS A 211 89.32 35.20 -91.84
CA HIS A 211 87.85 35.16 -91.88
C HIS A 211 87.27 33.75 -91.62
N LEU A 212 88.02 32.68 -91.87
CA LEU A 212 87.54 31.30 -91.65
C LEU A 212 87.67 30.82 -90.20
N THR A 213 88.50 31.46 -89.37
CA THR A 213 88.69 31.10 -87.94
C THR A 213 87.60 31.72 -87.04
N LEU A 214 87.14 32.94 -87.33
CA LEU A 214 86.10 33.65 -86.56
C LEU A 214 84.67 33.06 -86.71
N VAL A 215 84.39 32.38 -87.83
CA VAL A 215 83.09 31.74 -88.09
C VAL A 215 82.96 30.41 -87.32
N ALA A 216 84.08 29.72 -87.04
CA ALA A 216 84.09 28.48 -86.27
C ALA A 216 83.76 28.71 -84.78
N ASP A 217 84.39 29.70 -84.14
CA ASP A 217 84.18 30.02 -82.71
C ASP A 217 82.74 30.55 -82.42
N THR A 218 82.10 31.17 -83.42
CA THR A 218 80.72 31.67 -83.30
C THR A 218 79.68 30.54 -83.38
N VAL A 219 79.97 29.45 -84.09
CA VAL A 219 79.10 28.27 -84.19
C VAL A 219 79.19 27.41 -82.93
N GLU A 220 80.35 27.33 -82.28
CA GLU A 220 80.54 26.58 -81.04
C GLU A 220 79.79 27.24 -79.85
N LEU A 221 79.82 28.57 -79.75
CA LEU A 221 79.06 29.33 -78.74
C LEU A 221 77.53 29.19 -78.92
N LYS A 222 77.03 29.18 -80.16
CA LYS A 222 75.60 28.96 -80.45
C LYS A 222 75.16 27.51 -80.24
N THR A 223 76.05 26.54 -80.42
CA THR A 223 75.79 25.12 -80.14
C THR A 223 75.66 24.88 -78.64
N GLN A 224 76.49 25.50 -77.81
CA GLN A 224 76.35 25.47 -76.35
C GLN A 224 75.06 26.15 -75.85
N GLN A 225 74.66 27.28 -76.45
CA GLN A 225 73.44 28.01 -76.09
C GLN A 225 72.14 27.24 -76.47
N LEU A 226 72.16 26.50 -77.59
CA LEU A 226 71.07 25.60 -77.98
C LEU A 226 70.99 24.36 -77.09
N GLN A 227 72.13 23.85 -76.61
CA GLN A 227 72.18 22.70 -75.70
C GLN A 227 71.66 23.04 -74.28
N THR A 228 71.94 24.25 -73.76
CA THR A 228 71.33 24.73 -72.50
C THR A 228 69.82 24.94 -72.65
N SER A 229 69.36 25.44 -73.80
CA SER A 229 67.92 25.63 -74.08
C SER A 229 67.17 24.30 -74.21
N LEU A 230 67.81 23.27 -74.78
CA LEU A 230 67.26 21.90 -74.86
C LEU A 230 67.13 21.27 -73.46
N GLN A 231 68.10 21.51 -72.58
CA GLN A 231 68.08 21.00 -71.20
C GLN A 231 66.99 21.68 -70.36
N GLN A 232 66.80 23.00 -70.51
CA GLN A 232 65.66 23.72 -69.92
C GLN A 232 64.30 23.23 -70.44
N GLY A 233 64.21 22.86 -71.73
CA GLY A 233 63.02 22.23 -72.29
C GLY A 233 62.69 20.89 -71.63
N SER A 234 63.71 20.07 -71.36
CA SER A 234 63.52 18.77 -70.68
C SER A 234 63.09 18.91 -69.20
N GLU A 235 63.60 19.92 -68.48
CA GLU A 235 63.18 20.23 -67.11
C GLU A 235 61.74 20.77 -67.05
N LEU A 236 61.35 21.63 -67.99
CA LEU A 236 59.97 22.12 -68.08
C LEU A 236 59.00 20.99 -68.43
N GLN A 237 59.42 20.04 -69.27
CA GLN A 237 58.63 18.86 -69.60
C GLN A 237 58.47 17.91 -68.40
N SER A 238 59.54 17.66 -67.62
CA SER A 238 59.42 16.84 -66.40
C SER A 238 58.51 17.51 -65.37
N ARG A 239 58.63 18.83 -65.21
CA ARG A 239 57.78 19.61 -64.29
C ARG A 239 56.31 19.65 -64.73
N CYS A 240 56.03 19.68 -66.03
CA CYS A 240 54.66 19.55 -66.54
C CYS A 240 54.08 18.16 -66.23
N HIS A 241 54.87 17.09 -66.35
CA HIS A 241 54.41 15.74 -65.98
C HIS A 241 54.18 15.58 -64.47
N GLU A 242 55.01 16.20 -63.62
CA GLU A 242 54.81 16.21 -62.17
C GLU A 242 53.53 16.97 -61.78
N LEU A 243 53.30 18.16 -62.33
CA LEU A 243 52.09 18.94 -62.09
C LEU A 243 50.83 18.21 -62.59
N GLN A 244 50.93 17.49 -63.71
CA GLN A 244 49.84 16.67 -64.23
C GLN A 244 49.50 15.50 -63.30
N LYS A 245 50.51 14.89 -62.67
CA LYS A 245 50.32 13.84 -61.66
C LYS A 245 49.68 14.38 -60.38
N GLU A 246 50.15 15.53 -59.88
CA GLU A 246 49.53 16.20 -58.72
C GLU A 246 48.07 16.57 -58.99
N THR A 247 47.76 17.06 -60.20
CA THR A 247 46.39 17.40 -60.58
C THR A 247 45.48 16.18 -60.57
N LEU A 248 45.98 15.02 -61.02
CA LEU A 248 45.25 13.75 -60.99
C LEU A 248 45.01 13.28 -59.56
N ASP A 249 46.03 13.35 -58.69
CA ASP A 249 45.93 12.95 -57.28
C ASP A 249 44.96 13.84 -56.49
N LEU A 250 44.99 15.16 -56.74
CA LEU A 250 44.02 16.10 -56.15
C LEU A 250 42.60 15.83 -56.64
N THR A 251 42.42 15.50 -57.91
CA THR A 251 41.10 15.14 -58.48
C THR A 251 40.54 13.90 -57.79
N ASN A 252 41.35 12.84 -57.62
CA ASN A 252 40.94 11.62 -56.91
C ASN A 252 40.57 11.89 -55.44
N GLN A 253 41.27 12.82 -54.77
CA GLN A 253 40.95 13.22 -53.41
C GLN A 253 39.62 13.98 -53.33
N VAL A 254 39.33 14.87 -54.28
CA VAL A 254 38.04 15.59 -54.37
C VAL A 254 36.91 14.58 -54.56
N GLU A 255 37.01 13.66 -55.50
CA GLU A 255 35.98 12.63 -55.74
C GLU A 255 35.74 11.75 -54.49
N THR A 256 36.82 11.36 -53.80
CA THR A 256 36.74 10.57 -52.56
C THR A 256 36.04 11.36 -51.44
N THR A 257 36.28 12.66 -51.34
CA THR A 257 35.64 13.52 -50.32
C THR A 257 34.18 13.82 -50.67
N GLU A 258 33.83 13.99 -51.95
CA GLU A 258 32.45 14.12 -52.41
C GLU A 258 31.61 12.88 -52.08
N HIS A 259 32.14 11.67 -52.32
CA HIS A 259 31.43 10.45 -51.94
C HIS A 259 31.21 10.32 -50.42
N LYS A 260 32.19 10.73 -49.61
CA LYS A 260 32.02 10.78 -48.15
C LYS A 260 30.95 11.80 -47.74
N LEU A 261 30.92 12.97 -48.38
CA LEU A 261 29.90 14.00 -48.14
C LEU A 261 28.50 13.49 -48.48
N GLN A 262 28.33 12.82 -49.62
CA GLN A 262 27.06 12.21 -50.03
C GLN A 262 26.57 11.18 -49.01
N LYS A 263 27.48 10.33 -48.49
CA LYS A 263 27.15 9.34 -47.45
C LYS A 263 26.67 10.01 -46.15
N VAL A 264 27.40 11.01 -45.67
CA VAL A 264 27.03 11.77 -44.45
C VAL A 264 25.69 12.50 -44.64
N THR A 265 25.42 13.01 -45.84
CA THR A 265 24.15 13.68 -46.17
C THR A 265 22.98 12.70 -46.11
N ALA A 266 23.14 11.48 -46.65
CA ALA A 266 22.11 10.44 -46.58
C ALA A 266 21.86 9.97 -45.14
N GLU A 267 22.90 9.84 -44.31
CA GLU A 267 22.79 9.52 -42.89
C GLU A 267 22.07 10.64 -42.12
N MET A 268 22.39 11.91 -42.40
CA MET A 268 21.71 13.07 -41.82
C MET A 268 20.21 13.08 -42.15
N ASP A 269 19.84 12.80 -43.40
CA ASP A 269 18.44 12.70 -43.82
C ASP A 269 17.71 11.54 -43.16
N HIS A 270 18.38 10.42 -42.93
CA HIS A 270 17.84 9.29 -42.17
C HIS A 270 17.54 9.68 -40.72
N TYR A 271 18.51 10.29 -40.01
CA TYR A 271 18.30 10.74 -38.64
C TYR A 271 17.22 11.81 -38.52
N LYS A 272 17.12 12.72 -39.49
CA LYS A 272 16.05 13.72 -39.54
C LYS A 272 14.67 13.07 -39.60
N LYS A 273 14.48 12.05 -40.45
CA LYS A 273 13.22 11.28 -40.53
C LYS A 273 12.92 10.56 -39.23
N LEU A 274 13.92 9.91 -38.62
CA LEU A 274 13.77 9.23 -37.33
C LEU A 274 13.33 10.20 -36.23
N LEU A 275 13.91 11.40 -36.20
CA LEU A 275 13.58 12.44 -35.24
C LEU A 275 12.14 12.94 -35.41
N MET A 276 11.65 13.08 -36.64
CA MET A 276 10.25 13.43 -36.90
C MET A 276 9.29 12.36 -36.38
N VAL A 277 9.57 11.08 -36.63
CA VAL A 277 8.75 9.96 -36.10
C VAL A 277 8.75 9.96 -34.58
N LYS A 278 9.91 10.11 -33.95
CA LYS A 278 10.01 10.16 -32.48
C LYS A 278 9.28 11.36 -31.89
N SER A 279 9.26 12.51 -32.57
CA SER A 279 8.45 13.66 -32.13
C SER A 279 6.95 13.35 -32.16
N ALA A 280 6.48 12.68 -33.22
CA ALA A 280 5.07 12.30 -33.33
C ALA A 280 4.67 11.26 -32.28
N GLU A 281 5.53 10.27 -31.99
CA GLU A 281 5.33 9.32 -30.89
C GLU A 281 5.25 10.03 -29.53
N LEU A 282 6.10 11.03 -29.30
CA LEU A 282 6.12 11.81 -28.06
C LEU A 282 4.81 12.60 -27.90
N ASP A 283 4.30 13.22 -28.98
CA ASP A 283 3.03 13.93 -28.98
C ASP A 283 1.85 13.00 -28.65
N VAL A 284 1.84 11.77 -29.19
CA VAL A 284 0.83 10.76 -28.86
C VAL A 284 0.88 10.40 -27.38
N CYS A 285 2.06 10.05 -26.86
CA CYS A 285 2.25 9.73 -25.45
C CYS A 285 1.84 10.89 -24.53
N GLN A 286 2.13 12.14 -24.92
CA GLN A 286 1.76 13.32 -24.15
C GLN A 286 0.24 13.52 -24.11
N ASN A 287 -0.45 13.24 -25.20
CA ASN A 287 -1.91 13.31 -25.28
C ASN A 287 -2.58 12.20 -24.46
N GLU A 288 -2.06 10.98 -24.49
CA GLU A 288 -2.53 9.87 -23.63
C GLU A 288 -2.34 10.20 -22.14
N LEU A 289 -1.19 10.76 -21.76
CA LEU A 289 -0.93 11.17 -20.38
C LEU A 289 -1.90 12.26 -19.91
N LYS A 290 -2.22 13.25 -20.77
CA LYS A 290 -3.25 14.25 -20.47
C LYS A 290 -4.63 13.63 -20.28
N LYS A 291 -5.01 12.66 -21.12
CA LYS A 291 -6.28 11.94 -21.02
C LYS A 291 -6.38 11.17 -19.69
N MET A 292 -5.36 10.38 -19.36
CA MET A 292 -5.30 9.62 -18.10
C MET A 292 -5.36 10.55 -16.88
N LYS A 293 -4.67 11.69 -16.92
CA LYS A 293 -4.71 12.68 -15.84
C LYS A 293 -6.11 13.25 -15.60
N ASN A 294 -6.85 13.53 -16.68
CA ASN A 294 -8.22 14.02 -16.59
C ASN A 294 -9.17 12.95 -16.03
N GLU A 295 -9.06 11.71 -16.52
CA GLU A 295 -9.87 10.58 -16.01
C GLU A 295 -9.58 10.30 -14.54
N ASN A 296 -8.30 10.33 -14.14
CA ASN A 296 -7.89 10.18 -12.75
C ASN A 296 -8.48 11.29 -11.89
N GLY A 297 -8.40 12.56 -12.32
CA GLY A 297 -8.98 13.69 -11.59
C GLY A 297 -10.51 13.59 -11.42
N ILE A 298 -11.23 13.07 -12.43
CA ILE A 298 -12.67 12.79 -12.32
C ILE A 298 -12.92 11.70 -11.28
N SER A 299 -12.13 10.61 -11.31
CA SER A 299 -12.28 9.50 -10.38
C SER A 299 -11.96 9.89 -8.93
N GLU A 300 -10.92 10.69 -8.71
CA GLU A 300 -10.54 11.25 -7.40
C GLU A 300 -11.65 12.15 -6.85
N SER A 301 -12.20 13.05 -7.68
CA SER A 301 -13.32 13.91 -7.29
C SER A 301 -14.56 13.10 -6.88
N ARG A 302 -14.87 12.03 -7.61
CA ARG A 302 -15.97 11.11 -7.27
C ARG A 302 -15.73 10.41 -5.93
N LEU A 303 -14.54 9.83 -5.75
CA LEU A 303 -14.18 9.12 -4.50
C LEU A 303 -14.17 10.07 -3.30
N ALA A 304 -13.68 11.29 -3.45
CA ALA A 304 -13.71 12.29 -2.39
C ALA A 304 -15.14 12.66 -1.97
N LYS A 305 -16.06 12.75 -2.93
CA LYS A 305 -17.48 12.99 -2.65
C LYS A 305 -18.11 11.81 -1.89
N GLU A 306 -17.88 10.58 -2.35
CA GLU A 306 -18.38 9.37 -1.69
C GLU A 306 -17.83 9.24 -0.27
N LEU A 307 -16.54 9.53 -0.06
CA LEU A 307 -15.93 9.53 1.27
C LEU A 307 -16.65 10.50 2.21
N LYS A 308 -16.89 11.73 1.75
CA LYS A 308 -17.60 12.75 2.55
C LYS A 308 -19.03 12.31 2.91
N GLU A 309 -19.77 11.73 1.97
CA GLU A 309 -21.12 11.20 2.22
C GLU A 309 -21.09 10.06 3.26
N LYS A 310 -20.07 9.20 3.23
CA LYS A 310 -19.88 8.13 4.22
C LYS A 310 -19.47 8.66 5.60
N GLU A 311 -18.63 9.69 5.66
CA GLU A 311 -18.27 10.38 6.91
C GLU A 311 -19.49 11.03 7.56
N GLU A 312 -20.32 11.73 6.77
CA GLU A 312 -21.57 12.32 7.25
C GLU A 312 -22.55 11.24 7.75
N SER A 313 -22.68 10.13 7.01
CA SER A 313 -23.52 8.99 7.43
C SER A 313 -23.01 8.35 8.73
N LEU A 314 -21.69 8.18 8.87
CA LEU A 314 -21.07 7.64 10.08
C LEU A 314 -21.34 8.56 11.29
N LEU A 315 -21.22 9.88 11.11
CA LEU A 315 -21.50 10.84 12.16
C LEU A 315 -22.96 10.74 12.63
N ILE A 316 -23.91 10.59 11.70
CA ILE A 316 -25.33 10.38 12.03
C ILE A 316 -25.49 9.09 12.84
N CYS A 317 -24.88 7.98 12.40
CA CYS A 317 -24.92 6.71 13.13
C CYS A 317 -24.35 6.84 14.55
N GLN A 318 -23.22 7.54 14.72
CA GLN A 318 -22.62 7.79 16.03
C GLN A 318 -23.57 8.59 16.95
N GLN A 319 -24.21 9.63 16.41
CA GLN A 319 -25.20 10.41 17.16
C GLN A 319 -26.41 9.57 17.57
N VAL A 320 -26.90 8.69 16.69
CA VAL A 320 -27.99 7.76 17.00
C VAL A 320 -27.59 6.78 18.11
N CYS A 321 -26.41 6.16 18.00
CA CYS A 321 -25.90 5.25 19.02
C CYS A 321 -25.80 5.94 20.39
N LYS A 322 -25.29 7.18 20.42
CA LYS A 322 -25.20 7.97 21.65
C LYS A 322 -26.57 8.22 22.28
N ARG A 323 -27.56 8.64 21.48
CA ARG A 323 -28.94 8.83 21.97
C ARG A 323 -29.55 7.55 22.51
N LEU A 324 -29.39 6.43 21.80
CA LEU A 324 -29.90 5.13 22.26
C LEU A 324 -29.23 4.69 23.57
N GLN A 325 -27.94 4.94 23.74
CA GLN A 325 -27.22 4.67 24.98
C GLN A 325 -27.77 5.49 26.16
N GLU A 326 -28.07 6.78 25.93
CA GLU A 326 -28.70 7.65 26.92
C GLU A 326 -30.13 7.18 27.27
N GLU A 327 -30.92 6.76 26.28
CA GLU A 327 -32.26 6.20 26.50
C GLU A 327 -32.24 4.89 27.30
N VAL A 328 -31.28 4.01 27.01
CA VAL A 328 -31.11 2.75 27.76
C VAL A 328 -30.76 3.05 29.22
N ALA A 329 -29.80 3.94 29.47
CA ALA A 329 -29.42 4.32 30.83
C ALA A 329 -30.59 4.96 31.61
N GLU A 330 -31.43 5.76 30.94
CA GLU A 330 -32.65 6.32 31.53
C GLU A 330 -33.69 5.22 31.85
N LYS A 331 -33.89 4.25 30.94
CA LYS A 331 -34.78 3.12 31.19
C LYS A 331 -34.31 2.24 32.35
N GLU A 332 -33.01 1.94 32.42
CA GLU A 332 -32.42 1.18 33.52
C GLU A 332 -32.62 1.88 34.87
N ARG A 333 -32.43 3.21 34.92
CA ARG A 333 -32.72 4.00 36.14
C ARG A 333 -34.19 3.89 36.55
N ARG A 334 -35.12 4.08 35.60
CA ARG A 334 -36.57 3.97 35.88
C ARG A 334 -36.97 2.57 36.32
N GLU A 335 -36.40 1.54 35.70
CA GLU A 335 -36.63 0.16 36.10
C GLU A 335 -36.10 -0.11 37.51
N GLY A 336 -34.90 0.39 37.84
CA GLY A 336 -34.34 0.32 39.19
C GLY A 336 -35.22 1.01 40.24
N ASP A 337 -35.77 2.18 39.93
CA ASP A 337 -36.71 2.89 40.82
C ASP A 337 -38.04 2.15 40.98
N LEU A 338 -38.55 1.54 39.90
CA LEU A 338 -39.74 0.68 39.95
C LEU A 338 -39.49 -0.55 40.82
N ARG A 339 -38.38 -1.27 40.61
CA ARG A 339 -38.02 -2.43 41.45
C ARG A 339 -37.97 -2.06 42.92
N ARG A 340 -37.33 -0.93 43.28
CA ARG A 340 -37.27 -0.45 44.67
C ARG A 340 -38.66 -0.21 45.26
N ARG A 341 -39.56 0.45 44.51
CA ARG A 341 -40.96 0.66 44.94
C ARG A 341 -41.73 -0.65 45.07
N THR A 342 -41.57 -1.57 44.13
CA THR A 342 -42.18 -2.90 44.20
C THR A 342 -41.73 -3.64 45.46
N SER A 343 -40.41 -3.70 45.73
CA SER A 343 -39.89 -4.35 46.94
C SER A 343 -40.37 -3.70 48.24
N GLN A 344 -40.52 -2.37 48.26
CA GLN A 344 -41.13 -1.66 49.40
C GLN A 344 -42.59 -2.10 49.59
N SER A 345 -43.40 -2.07 48.54
CA SER A 345 -44.80 -2.50 48.60
C SER A 345 -44.97 -3.98 48.95
N GLU A 346 -44.06 -4.85 48.49
CA GLU A 346 -44.04 -6.27 48.86
C GLU A 346 -43.73 -6.45 50.35
N SER A 347 -42.76 -5.69 50.89
CA SER A 347 -42.44 -5.71 52.32
C SER A 347 -43.60 -5.16 53.17
N GLU A 348 -44.25 -4.08 52.73
CA GLU A 348 -45.44 -3.54 53.40
C GLU A 348 -46.59 -4.54 53.37
N LEU A 349 -46.82 -5.21 52.23
CA LEU A 349 -47.84 -6.25 52.11
C LEU A 349 -47.56 -7.42 53.07
N GLU A 350 -46.30 -7.85 53.18
CA GLU A 350 -45.93 -8.96 54.05
C GLU A 350 -46.13 -8.61 55.53
N THR A 351 -45.80 -7.38 55.94
CA THR A 351 -46.09 -6.91 57.32
C THR A 351 -47.59 -6.83 57.59
N LEU A 352 -48.40 -6.37 56.64
CA LEU A 352 -49.87 -6.35 56.77
C LEU A 352 -50.46 -7.76 56.86
N LYS A 353 -49.96 -8.73 56.10
CA LYS A 353 -50.38 -10.14 56.22
C LYS A 353 -50.06 -10.71 57.59
N ALA A 354 -48.86 -10.45 58.11
CA ALA A 354 -48.46 -10.92 59.44
C ALA A 354 -49.36 -10.33 60.54
N LEU A 355 -49.69 -9.04 60.44
CA LEU A 355 -50.65 -8.40 61.35
C LEU A 355 -52.05 -9.00 61.21
N LEU A 356 -52.51 -9.25 59.98
CA LEU A 356 -53.80 -9.89 59.75
C LEU A 356 -53.86 -11.27 60.41
N THR A 357 -52.85 -12.13 60.19
CA THR A 357 -52.80 -13.46 60.83
C THR A 357 -52.81 -13.37 62.36
N GLN A 358 -52.07 -12.41 62.93
CA GLN A 358 -52.08 -12.18 64.38
C GLN A 358 -53.48 -11.78 64.86
N THR A 359 -54.16 -10.85 64.18
CA THR A 359 -55.52 -10.44 64.56
C THR A 359 -56.54 -11.56 64.39
N GLU A 360 -56.39 -12.43 63.38
CA GLU A 360 -57.23 -13.61 63.19
C GLU A 360 -57.05 -14.60 64.34
N GLU A 361 -55.81 -14.85 64.77
CA GLU A 361 -55.48 -15.66 65.95
C GLU A 361 -56.08 -15.06 67.23
N GLU A 362 -55.92 -13.75 67.46
CA GLU A 362 -56.52 -13.04 68.60
C GLU A 362 -58.06 -13.17 68.60
N VAL A 363 -58.71 -13.02 67.45
CA VAL A 363 -60.17 -13.21 67.32
C VAL A 363 -60.58 -14.65 67.63
N VAL A 364 -59.81 -15.64 67.19
CA VAL A 364 -60.06 -17.05 67.53
C VAL A 364 -59.94 -17.27 69.03
N MET A 365 -58.89 -16.74 69.66
CA MET A 365 -58.69 -16.83 71.12
C MET A 365 -59.84 -16.18 71.89
N LEU A 366 -60.24 -14.95 71.52
CA LEU A 366 -61.37 -14.26 72.14
C LEU A 366 -62.70 -14.99 71.96
N LYS A 367 -62.92 -15.64 70.80
CA LYS A 367 -64.08 -16.50 70.58
C LYS A 367 -64.08 -17.71 71.52
N GLN A 368 -62.93 -18.36 71.69
CA GLN A 368 -62.78 -19.47 72.63
C GLN A 368 -63.01 -19.03 74.08
N GLU A 369 -62.45 -17.89 74.50
CA GLU A 369 -62.70 -17.32 75.83
C GLU A 369 -64.18 -17.00 76.06
N ARG A 370 -64.85 -16.40 75.07
CA ARG A 370 -66.30 -16.14 75.11
C ARG A 370 -67.10 -17.43 75.27
N GLU A 371 -66.72 -18.49 74.55
CA GLU A 371 -67.40 -19.79 74.60
C GLU A 371 -67.21 -20.48 75.96
N LEU A 372 -65.99 -20.45 76.51
CA LEU A 372 -65.72 -20.91 77.88
C LEU A 372 -66.51 -20.12 78.92
N MET A 373 -66.61 -18.80 78.75
CA MET A 373 -67.42 -17.94 79.61
C MET A 373 -68.91 -18.28 79.53
N LEU A 374 -69.44 -18.51 78.31
CA LEU A 374 -70.83 -18.94 78.11
C LEU A 374 -71.11 -20.29 78.78
N ILE A 375 -70.22 -21.28 78.62
CA ILE A 375 -70.31 -22.58 79.29
C ILE A 375 -70.31 -22.40 80.82
N SER A 376 -69.42 -21.57 81.35
CA SER A 376 -69.36 -21.25 82.79
C SER A 376 -70.66 -20.61 83.30
N HIS A 377 -71.18 -19.61 82.60
CA HIS A 377 -72.46 -18.98 82.95
C HIS A 377 -73.63 -19.96 82.86
N GLN A 378 -73.65 -20.83 81.86
CA GLN A 378 -74.67 -21.86 81.70
C GLN A 378 -74.63 -22.86 82.86
N ASN A 379 -73.44 -23.37 83.20
CA ASN A 379 -73.23 -24.24 84.36
C ASN A 379 -73.66 -23.57 85.68
N ARG A 380 -73.34 -22.27 85.86
CA ARG A 380 -73.75 -21.48 87.03
C ARG A 380 -75.28 -21.34 87.10
N THR A 381 -75.91 -21.10 85.96
CA THR A 381 -77.36 -20.98 85.85
C THR A 381 -78.04 -22.32 86.16
N GLU A 382 -77.52 -23.42 85.62
CA GLU A 382 -77.98 -24.78 85.92
C GLU A 382 -77.82 -25.12 87.42
N GLN A 383 -76.68 -24.79 88.03
CA GLN A 383 -76.47 -24.94 89.48
C GLN A 383 -77.49 -24.14 90.29
N LEU A 384 -77.75 -22.89 89.92
CA LEU A 384 -78.73 -22.04 90.60
C LEU A 384 -80.15 -22.61 90.43
N GLN A 385 -80.50 -23.07 89.23
CA GLN A 385 -81.78 -23.75 88.97
C GLN A 385 -81.91 -25.03 89.79
N GLU A 386 -80.87 -25.86 89.88
CA GLU A 386 -80.89 -27.08 90.68
C GLU A 386 -80.97 -26.76 92.18
N THR A 387 -80.27 -25.72 92.65
CA THR A 387 -80.37 -25.24 94.04
C THR A 387 -81.79 -24.78 94.36
N LEU A 388 -82.46 -24.11 93.42
CA LEU A 388 -83.86 -23.70 93.53
C LEU A 388 -84.79 -24.92 93.56
N ARG A 389 -84.60 -25.90 92.68
CA ARG A 389 -85.34 -27.18 92.72
C ARG A 389 -85.16 -27.92 94.05
N GLN A 390 -83.94 -27.91 94.59
CA GLN A 390 -83.63 -28.53 95.87
C GLN A 390 -84.26 -27.78 97.04
N LYS A 391 -84.33 -26.44 97.00
CA LYS A 391 -85.07 -25.62 97.97
C LYS A 391 -86.57 -25.93 97.94
N ILE A 392 -87.17 -26.02 96.75
CA ILE A 392 -88.58 -26.39 96.60
C ILE A 392 -88.83 -27.78 97.18
N ARG A 393 -87.98 -28.78 96.85
CA ARG A 393 -88.05 -30.13 97.45
C ARG A 393 -87.88 -30.12 98.97
N ASN A 394 -87.01 -29.27 99.51
CA ASN A 394 -86.82 -29.13 100.95
C ASN A 394 -88.00 -28.44 101.63
N GLU A 395 -88.61 -27.43 101.01
CA GLU A 395 -89.86 -26.82 101.48
C GLU A 395 -91.02 -27.81 101.47
N ASP A 396 -91.10 -28.65 100.44
CA ASP A 396 -92.12 -29.71 100.37
C ASP A 396 -91.89 -30.79 101.44
N ASN A 397 -90.63 -31.15 101.73
CA ASN A 397 -90.26 -31.99 102.87
C ASN A 397 -90.57 -31.34 104.24
N TRP A 398 -90.41 -30.02 104.38
CA TRP A 398 -90.81 -29.28 105.60
C TRP A 398 -92.34 -29.22 105.75
N ARG A 399 -93.09 -29.08 104.64
CA ARG A 399 -94.55 -29.20 104.60
C ARG A 399 -95.03 -30.59 105.04
N GLU A 400 -94.35 -31.65 104.62
CA GLU A 400 -94.66 -33.02 105.05
C GLU A 400 -94.33 -33.28 106.53
N LYS A 401 -93.30 -32.64 107.10
CA LYS A 401 -92.95 -32.73 108.52
C LYS A 401 -93.93 -31.98 109.45
N SER A 402 -94.57 -30.91 108.96
CA SER A 402 -95.54 -30.12 109.73
C SER A 402 -96.91 -30.83 109.86
N ASN A 403 -97.25 -31.73 108.94
CA ASN A 403 -98.54 -32.45 108.90
C ASN A 403 -98.59 -33.76 109.72
N ARG A 404 -97.53 -34.16 110.45
CA ARG A 404 -97.51 -35.43 111.23
C ARG A 404 -97.49 -35.28 112.76
N SER A 405 -97.67 -34.07 113.30
CA SER A 405 -97.60 -33.82 114.74
C SER A 405 -98.80 -33.04 115.27
N GLY A 406 -99.95 -33.73 115.38
CA GLY A 406 -100.88 -33.61 116.52
C GLY A 406 -101.93 -32.49 116.53
N VAL A 407 -103.20 -32.87 116.33
CA VAL A 407 -104.36 -32.20 116.96
C VAL A 407 -105.29 -33.25 117.58
N GLN A 408 -105.24 -33.34 118.91
CA GLN A 408 -106.31 -33.75 119.84
C GLN A 408 -105.90 -33.15 121.21
N GLY A 409 -106.64 -32.27 121.89
CA GLY A 409 -107.90 -31.58 121.62
C GLY A 409 -107.84 -30.16 122.23
N LEU A 410 -108.43 -29.15 121.59
CA LEU A 410 -109.83 -28.72 121.70
C LEU A 410 -110.08 -27.79 122.90
N PHE A 411 -110.04 -26.48 122.61
CA PHE A 411 -110.73 -25.43 123.35
C PHE A 411 -112.13 -25.26 122.70
N MET A 412 -113.20 -25.19 123.49
CA MET A 412 -114.53 -24.71 123.08
C MET A 412 -115.06 -23.83 124.20
N SER A 413 -115.49 -22.59 124.03
CA SER A 413 -115.59 -21.69 122.88
C SER A 413 -115.47 -20.27 123.48
N ILE A 414 -115.33 -19.22 122.68
CA ILE A 414 -116.42 -18.28 122.32
C ILE A 414 -115.74 -17.21 121.44
N SER A 415 -116.47 -16.63 120.48
CA SER A 415 -116.19 -15.35 119.77
C SER A 415 -115.75 -15.50 118.30
N ASP A 416 -116.76 -15.45 117.42
CA ASP A 416 -116.95 -14.61 116.22
C ASP A 416 -115.70 -14.12 115.46
N SER A 417 -115.54 -14.28 114.14
CA SER A 417 -116.26 -14.97 113.06
C SER A 417 -115.23 -15.42 112.02
#